data_AF-A0A7S2FYM2-F1
#
_entry.id   AF-A0A7S2FYM2-F1
#
_cell.length_a   1.000
_cell.length_b   1.000
_cell.length_c   1.000
_cell.angle_alpha   90.00
_cell.angle_beta   90.00
_cell.angle_gamma   90.00
#
_symmetry.space_group_name_H-M   'P 1'
#
loop_
_entity.id
_entity.type
_entity.pdbx_description
1 polymer ?
#
loop_
_entity_poly.entity_id
_entity_poly.type
_entity_poly.pdbx_seq_one_letter_code
_entity_poly.pdbx_strand_id
1 'polypeptide(L)'
;RQGFLQVVNVADHLAHQLGLKEAASGEATVVAFLWPCHKRKLAYSLARADAREAGLRLRLLLEALHAASSAEVIVIGHSMGCRVALHALAGAHEAPSEAPPLCARVVLLGAAVDATCLAAGGEFERAHLRVSGQVVAMFSSHDETLSRHFWIGEAMSGGGLW
;
A
#
# COMPACT_ATOMS: atom_id res chain seq x y z
N ARG A 1 -12.37 -4.08 0.13
CA ARG A 1 -12.48 -3.86 -1.33
C ARG A 1 -11.12 -3.44 -1.87
N GLN A 2 -10.64 -4.08 -2.94
CA GLN A 2 -9.43 -3.71 -3.68
C GLN A 2 -9.85 -2.97 -4.94
N GLY A 3 -9.09 -1.94 -5.34
CA GLY A 3 -9.33 -1.19 -6.56
C GLY A 3 -8.02 -0.90 -7.27
N PHE A 4 -8.05 -0.99 -8.60
CA PHE A 4 -6.98 -0.56 -9.48
C PHE A 4 -7.46 0.68 -10.22
N LEU A 5 -6.67 1.75 -10.18
CA LEU A 5 -7.06 3.01 -10.79
C LEU A 5 -5.93 3.51 -11.67
N GLN A 6 -6.25 3.70 -12.96
CA GLN A 6 -5.42 4.46 -13.88
C GLN A 6 -5.65 5.94 -13.62
N VAL A 7 -4.58 6.72 -13.40
CA VAL A 7 -4.74 8.15 -13.06
C VAL A 7 -3.83 9.05 -13.88
N VAL A 8 -4.44 10.08 -14.47
CA VAL A 8 -3.79 11.29 -14.96
C VAL A 8 -4.04 12.37 -13.90
N ASN A 9 -3.00 13.05 -13.41
CA ASN A 9 -3.06 13.99 -12.28
C ASN A 9 -3.31 13.33 -10.89
N VAL A 10 -2.27 12.64 -10.40
CA VAL A 10 -2.29 11.83 -9.17
C VAL A 10 -2.65 12.64 -7.91
N ALA A 11 -2.28 13.92 -7.84
CA ALA A 11 -2.51 14.76 -6.66
C ALA A 11 -4.00 15.01 -6.40
N ASP A 12 -4.76 15.40 -7.43
CA ASP A 12 -6.21 15.66 -7.31
C ASP A 12 -6.98 14.38 -6.97
N HIS A 13 -6.57 13.25 -7.56
CA HIS A 13 -7.19 11.97 -7.29
C HIS A 13 -6.91 11.49 -5.86
N LEU A 14 -5.66 11.63 -5.37
CA LEU A 14 -5.32 11.35 -3.98
C LEU A 14 -6.12 12.23 -3.03
N ALA A 15 -6.23 13.53 -3.30
CA ALA A 15 -7.00 14.44 -2.47
C ALA A 15 -8.48 14.01 -2.35
N HIS A 16 -9.07 13.55 -3.45
CA HIS A 16 -10.43 13.01 -3.47
C HIS A 16 -10.54 11.67 -2.70
N GLN A 17 -9.66 10.70 -2.96
CA GLN A 17 -9.69 9.38 -2.31
C GLN A 17 -9.39 9.43 -0.81
N LEU A 18 -8.57 10.38 -0.39
CA LEU A 18 -8.25 10.62 1.00
C LEU A 18 -9.35 11.43 1.71
N GLY A 19 -10.37 11.90 0.99
CA GLY A 19 -11.43 12.75 1.55
C GLY A 19 -10.91 14.11 2.03
N LEU A 20 -9.71 14.53 1.61
CA LEU A 20 -9.06 15.77 2.08
C LEU A 20 -9.85 17.03 1.69
N LYS A 21 -10.71 16.95 0.67
CA LYS A 21 -11.61 18.05 0.28
C LYS A 21 -12.85 18.19 1.18
N GLU A 22 -13.30 17.12 1.83
CA GLU A 22 -14.46 17.14 2.75
C GLU A 22 -14.05 17.14 4.23
N ALA A 23 -12.89 16.57 4.57
CA ALA A 23 -12.31 16.53 5.92
C ALA A 23 -11.66 17.85 6.36
N ALA A 24 -11.86 18.94 5.61
CA ALA A 24 -11.19 20.23 5.76
C ALA A 24 -11.56 21.01 7.04
N SER A 25 -12.08 20.36 8.08
CA SER A 25 -12.20 20.92 9.43
C SER A 25 -11.13 20.41 10.40
N GLY A 26 -10.30 19.42 10.01
CA GLY A 26 -9.23 18.85 10.85
C GLY A 26 -7.82 19.13 10.32
N GLU A 27 -6.86 19.30 11.24
CA GLU A 27 -5.44 19.37 10.90
C GLU A 27 -4.90 18.01 10.47
N ALA A 28 -4.32 17.91 9.28
CA ALA A 28 -3.66 16.70 8.79
C ALA A 28 -2.16 16.75 9.10
N THR A 29 -1.64 15.71 9.76
CA THR A 29 -0.20 15.54 9.98
C THR A 29 0.37 14.59 8.94
N VAL A 30 1.37 15.06 8.18
CA VAL A 30 2.08 14.25 7.19
C VAL A 30 3.42 13.79 7.78
N VAL A 31 3.63 12.47 7.83
CA VAL A 31 4.87 11.85 8.31
C VAL A 31 5.57 11.16 7.15
N ALA A 32 6.80 11.58 6.84
CA ALA A 32 7.64 10.91 5.86
C ALA A 32 8.43 9.77 6.52
N PHE A 33 8.22 8.53 6.08
CA PHE A 33 8.98 7.37 6.55
C PHE A 33 10.16 7.10 5.60
N LEU A 34 11.37 7.40 6.07
CA LEU A 34 12.60 7.21 5.32
C LEU A 34 13.19 5.83 5.61
N TRP A 35 13.60 5.10 4.57
CA TRP A 35 14.25 3.81 4.68
C TRP A 35 15.36 3.69 3.63
N PRO A 36 16.39 2.87 3.85
CA PRO A 36 17.54 2.76 2.94
C PRO A 36 17.13 2.08 1.63
N CYS A 37 16.71 2.88 0.65
CA CYS A 37 16.32 2.41 -0.69
C CYS A 37 17.46 2.48 -1.73
N HIS A 38 18.60 3.07 -1.38
CA HIS A 38 19.74 3.27 -2.28
C HIS A 38 20.69 2.07 -2.25
N LYS A 39 20.41 1.05 -3.05
CA LYS A 39 21.41 0.04 -3.43
C LYS A 39 21.57 0.02 -4.95
N ARG A 40 22.81 -0.13 -5.44
CA ARG A 40 23.14 -0.21 -6.87
C ARG A 40 22.24 -1.27 -7.54
N LYS A 41 21.88 -1.06 -8.81
CA LYS A 41 20.92 -1.86 -9.63
C LYS A 41 21.09 -3.39 -9.60
N LEU A 42 22.20 -3.92 -9.09
CA LEU A 42 22.56 -5.34 -9.11
C LEU A 42 22.09 -6.16 -7.89
N ALA A 43 21.28 -5.63 -6.98
CA ALA A 43 20.82 -6.39 -5.82
C ALA A 43 19.34 -6.19 -5.45
N TYR A 44 18.44 -6.48 -6.39
CA TYR A 44 16.99 -6.43 -6.16
C TYR A 44 16.53 -7.33 -5.00
N SER A 45 17.17 -8.49 -4.79
CA SER A 45 16.93 -9.37 -3.64
C SER A 45 17.29 -8.71 -2.31
N LEU A 46 18.40 -7.98 -2.25
CA LEU A 46 18.78 -7.20 -1.05
C LEU A 46 17.77 -6.08 -0.78
N ALA A 47 17.27 -5.42 -1.83
CA ALA A 47 16.24 -4.40 -1.68
C ALA A 47 14.92 -4.96 -1.13
N ARG A 48 14.55 -6.22 -1.44
CA ARG A 48 13.39 -6.90 -0.83
C ARG A 48 13.61 -7.21 0.66
N ALA A 49 14.80 -7.66 1.02
CA ALA A 49 15.15 -7.92 2.43
C ALA A 49 15.13 -6.62 3.25
N ASP A 50 15.71 -5.54 2.72
CA ASP A 50 15.68 -4.22 3.35
C ASP A 50 14.25 -3.69 3.49
N ALA A 51 13.39 -3.93 2.48
CA ALA A 51 11.98 -3.53 2.52
C ALA A 51 11.19 -4.27 3.59
N ARG A 52 11.48 -5.56 3.83
CA ARG A 52 10.88 -6.33 4.93
C ARG A 52 11.27 -5.76 6.29
N GLU A 53 12.56 -5.53 6.50
CA GLU A 53 13.08 -4.95 7.75
C GLU A 53 12.51 -3.53 7.99
N ALA A 54 12.47 -2.69 6.95
CA ALA A 54 11.84 -1.38 7.01
C ALA A 54 10.34 -1.49 7.33
N GLY A 55 9.65 -2.50 6.79
CA GLY A 55 8.24 -2.75 7.08
C GLY A 55 7.99 -3.09 8.55
N LEU A 56 8.86 -3.88 9.17
CA LEU A 56 8.77 -4.17 10.61
C LEU A 56 8.92 -2.89 11.46
N ARG A 57 9.82 -2.00 11.09
CA ARG A 57 9.99 -0.70 11.77
C ARG A 57 8.79 0.22 11.57
N LEU A 58 8.24 0.26 10.36
CA LEU A 58 7.01 1.01 10.09
C LEU A 58 5.83 0.45 10.90
N ARG A 59 5.72 -0.87 11.07
CA ARG A 59 4.70 -1.48 11.94
C ARG A 59 4.76 -0.95 13.37
N LEU A 60 5.95 -0.93 13.97
CA LEU A 60 6.13 -0.41 15.33
C LEU A 60 5.68 1.04 15.45
N LEU A 61 5.97 1.87 14.44
CA LEU A 61 5.47 3.25 14.39
C LEU A 61 3.94 3.29 14.31
N LEU A 62 3.31 2.49 13.44
CA LEU A 62 1.85 2.44 13.31
C LEU A 62 1.19 1.97 14.62
N GLU A 63 1.76 0.97 15.28
CA GLU A 63 1.29 0.49 16.58
C GLU A 63 1.42 1.56 17.67
N ALA A 64 2.53 2.30 17.69
CA ALA A 64 2.72 3.42 18.61
C ALA A 64 1.73 4.57 18.35
N LEU A 65 1.48 4.92 17.08
CA LEU A 65 0.50 5.95 16.70
C LEU A 65 -0.93 5.53 17.08
N HIS A 66 -1.27 4.25 16.86
CA HIS A 66 -2.55 3.69 17.24
C HIS A 66 -2.76 3.67 18.76
N ALA A 67 -1.71 3.38 19.54
CA ALA A 67 -1.76 3.40 20.99
C ALA A 67 -1.81 4.82 21.57
N ALA A 68 -1.11 5.77 20.94
CA ALA A 68 -0.98 7.14 21.43
C ALA A 68 -2.12 8.07 20.98
N SER A 69 -2.85 7.71 19.92
CA SER A 69 -3.87 8.58 19.33
C SER A 69 -5.03 7.80 18.75
N SER A 70 -6.21 8.42 18.72
CA SER A 70 -7.37 7.94 17.96
C SER A 70 -7.34 8.43 16.50
N ALA A 71 -6.19 8.87 16.00
CA ALA A 71 -6.08 9.43 14.66
C ALA A 71 -6.29 8.36 13.59
N GLU A 72 -7.02 8.71 12.54
CA GLU A 72 -7.13 7.86 11.36
C GLU A 72 -5.81 7.88 10.59
N VAL A 73 -5.15 6.72 10.49
CA VAL A 73 -3.88 6.59 9.76
C VAL A 73 -4.13 6.14 8.33
N ILE A 74 -3.49 6.82 7.38
CA ILE A 74 -3.44 6.44 5.97
C ILE A 74 -1.99 6.22 5.55
N VAL A 75 -1.71 5.05 4.96
CA VAL A 75 -0.37 4.68 4.53
C VAL A 75 -0.26 4.85 3.01
N ILE A 76 0.74 5.60 2.56
CA ILE A 76 1.01 5.79 1.12
C ILE A 76 2.40 5.21 0.82
N GLY A 77 2.43 4.15 0.03
CA GLY A 77 3.65 3.54 -0.48
C GLY A 77 3.89 3.97 -1.93
N HIS A 78 5.15 4.17 -2.30
CA HIS A 78 5.56 4.43 -3.69
C HIS A 78 6.64 3.44 -4.12
N SER A 79 6.49 2.81 -5.30
CA SER A 79 7.44 1.85 -5.85
C SER A 79 7.76 0.72 -4.85
N MET A 80 9.03 0.53 -4.46
CA MET A 80 9.44 -0.42 -3.42
C MET A 80 8.89 -0.08 -2.03
N GLY A 81 8.52 1.18 -1.76
CA GLY A 81 7.83 1.59 -0.54
C GLY A 81 6.46 0.93 -0.38
N CYS A 82 5.83 0.46 -1.46
CA CYS A 82 4.62 -0.36 -1.39
C CYS A 82 4.88 -1.68 -0.66
N ARG A 83 6.02 -2.33 -0.88
CA ARG A 83 6.41 -3.54 -0.14
C ARG A 83 6.65 -3.25 1.33
N VAL A 84 7.28 -2.12 1.65
CA VAL A 84 7.47 -1.68 3.04
C VAL A 84 6.13 -1.53 3.75
N ALA A 85 5.17 -0.83 3.12
CA ALA A 85 3.82 -0.66 3.63
C ALA A 85 3.11 -2.02 3.83
N LEU A 86 3.17 -2.90 2.83
CA LEU A 86 2.53 -4.22 2.91
C LEU A 86 3.17 -5.11 3.97
N HIS A 87 4.50 -5.12 4.11
CA HIS A 87 5.17 -5.82 5.21
C HIS A 87 4.77 -5.25 6.58
N ALA A 88 4.62 -3.93 6.70
CA ALA A 88 4.17 -3.32 7.95
C ALA A 88 2.77 -3.78 8.35
N LEU A 89 1.88 -3.94 7.37
CA LEU A 89 0.47 -4.26 7.56
C LEU A 89 0.18 -5.77 7.57
N ALA A 90 1.10 -6.61 7.11
CA ALA A 90 0.92 -8.07 7.08
C ALA A 90 0.80 -8.65 8.50
N GLY A 91 -0.29 -9.36 8.79
CA GLY A 91 -0.47 -10.18 9.97
C GLY A 91 0.40 -11.44 9.95
N ALA A 92 0.36 -12.21 11.04
CA ALA A 92 0.95 -13.54 11.05
C ALA A 92 0.21 -14.43 10.04
N HIS A 93 0.95 -15.26 9.29
CA HIS A 93 0.41 -16.10 8.21
C HIS A 93 -0.54 -17.22 8.69
N GLU A 94 -0.68 -17.42 9.99
CA GLU A 94 -1.33 -18.61 10.55
C GLU A 94 -2.83 -18.44 10.87
N ALA A 95 -3.37 -17.22 10.81
CA ALA A 95 -4.81 -16.94 10.95
C ALA A 95 -5.14 -15.50 10.51
N PRO A 96 -6.42 -15.16 10.23
CA PRO A 96 -6.86 -13.78 10.21
C PRO A 96 -6.37 -13.10 11.49
N SER A 97 -5.54 -12.07 11.34
CA SER A 97 -4.96 -11.38 12.48
C SER A 97 -6.10 -10.81 13.35
N GLU A 98 -6.34 -11.41 14.52
CA GLU A 98 -7.23 -10.85 15.55
C GLU A 98 -6.71 -9.49 16.06
N ALA A 99 -5.45 -9.16 15.75
CA ALA A 99 -4.88 -7.87 16.09
C ALA A 99 -5.64 -6.72 15.38
N PRO A 100 -5.87 -5.59 16.06
CA PRO A 100 -6.63 -4.48 15.52
C PRO A 100 -5.99 -3.91 14.24
N PRO A 101 -6.80 -3.29 13.37
CA PRO A 101 -6.31 -2.63 12.17
C PRO A 101 -5.33 -1.51 12.53
N LEU A 102 -4.25 -1.37 11.75
CA LEU A 102 -3.22 -0.34 11.95
C LEU A 102 -3.42 0.91 11.12
N CYS A 103 -4.20 0.81 10.04
CA CYS A 103 -4.55 1.96 9.21
C CYS A 103 -5.94 1.78 8.60
N ALA A 104 -6.58 2.89 8.27
CA ALA A 104 -7.86 2.89 7.58
C ALA A 104 -7.72 2.62 6.09
N ARG A 105 -6.67 3.16 5.47
CA ARG A 105 -6.43 3.03 4.02
C ARG A 105 -4.95 2.83 3.74
N VAL A 106 -4.68 2.08 2.67
CA VAL A 106 -3.35 2.03 2.07
C VAL A 106 -3.45 2.33 0.58
N VAL A 107 -2.56 3.21 0.12
CA VAL A 107 -2.44 3.60 -1.29
C VAL A 107 -1.08 3.17 -1.80
N LEU A 108 -1.07 2.35 -2.84
CA LEU A 108 0.12 1.78 -3.46
C LEU A 108 0.34 2.46 -4.81
N LEU A 109 1.33 3.35 -4.89
CA LEU A 109 1.63 4.15 -6.09
C LEU A 109 2.77 3.51 -6.88
N GLY A 110 2.53 3.14 -8.14
CA GLY A 110 3.56 2.55 -9.01
C GLY A 110 4.20 1.32 -8.38
N ALA A 111 3.38 0.46 -7.79
CA ALA A 111 3.83 -0.55 -6.83
C ALA A 111 4.79 -1.58 -7.44
N ALA A 112 5.96 -1.77 -6.80
CA ALA A 112 6.93 -2.79 -7.19
C ALA A 112 6.57 -4.17 -6.58
N VAL A 113 5.35 -4.62 -6.84
CA VAL A 113 4.80 -5.88 -6.36
C VAL A 113 4.14 -6.64 -7.50
N ASP A 114 4.07 -7.96 -7.35
CA ASP A 114 3.38 -8.83 -8.30
C ASP A 114 1.87 -8.53 -8.31
N ALA A 115 1.21 -8.67 -9.48
CA ALA A 115 -0.22 -8.41 -9.63
C ALA A 115 -1.09 -9.30 -8.72
N THR A 116 -0.60 -10.50 -8.40
CA THR A 116 -1.29 -11.49 -7.55
C THR A 116 -0.91 -11.39 -6.08
N CYS A 117 -0.02 -10.46 -5.69
CA CYS A 117 0.51 -10.43 -4.32
C CYS A 117 -0.56 -10.23 -3.23
N LEU A 118 -1.70 -9.63 -3.57
CA LEU A 118 -2.83 -9.42 -2.67
C LEU A 118 -3.91 -10.52 -2.75
N ALA A 119 -3.82 -11.42 -3.74
CA ALA A 119 -4.78 -12.51 -3.93
C ALA A 119 -4.65 -13.57 -2.81
N ALA A 120 -5.63 -14.48 -2.73
CA ALA A 120 -5.57 -15.61 -1.81
C ALA A 120 -4.29 -16.44 -2.07
N GLY A 121 -3.52 -16.71 -1.02
CA GLY A 121 -2.21 -17.38 -1.12
C GLY A 121 -1.08 -16.50 -1.66
N GLY A 122 -1.33 -15.21 -1.94
CA GLY A 122 -0.30 -14.24 -2.34
C GLY A 122 0.61 -13.83 -1.19
N GLU A 123 1.78 -13.26 -1.50
CA GLU A 123 2.78 -12.82 -0.51
C GLU A 123 2.21 -11.87 0.56
N PHE A 124 1.21 -11.06 0.19
CA PHE A 124 0.54 -10.06 1.02
C PHE A 124 -0.98 -10.24 0.94
N GLU A 125 -1.46 -11.47 1.07
CA GLU A 125 -2.89 -11.80 0.99
C GLU A 125 -3.75 -10.78 1.75
N ARG A 126 -4.75 -10.20 1.06
CA ARG A 126 -5.54 -9.07 1.57
C ARG A 126 -6.20 -9.37 2.92
N ALA A 127 -6.63 -10.61 3.14
CA ALA A 127 -7.27 -11.06 4.38
C ALA A 127 -6.34 -10.99 5.59
N HIS A 128 -5.03 -11.04 5.37
CA HIS A 128 -4.02 -10.95 6.43
C HIS A 128 -3.51 -9.54 6.64
N LEU A 129 -3.92 -8.55 5.83
CA LEU A 129 -3.52 -7.17 6.03
C LEU A 129 -4.36 -6.48 7.12
N ARG A 130 -3.69 -5.86 8.10
CA ARG A 130 -4.27 -5.07 9.21
C ARG A 130 -4.79 -3.70 8.73
N VAL A 131 -5.71 -3.71 7.76
CA VAL A 131 -6.31 -2.52 7.15
C VAL A 131 -7.83 -2.63 7.25
N SER A 132 -8.48 -1.72 7.97
CA SER A 132 -9.93 -1.73 8.18
C SER A 132 -10.72 -1.32 6.94
N GLY A 133 -10.16 -0.48 6.08
CA GLY A 133 -10.82 0.02 4.88
C GLY A 133 -10.20 -0.48 3.58
N GLN A 134 -9.78 0.46 2.74
CA GLN A 134 -9.45 0.21 1.34
C GLN A 134 -7.95 0.00 1.10
N VAL A 135 -7.65 -0.89 0.15
CA VAL A 135 -6.33 -1.04 -0.46
C VAL A 135 -6.47 -0.58 -1.90
N VAL A 136 -5.85 0.53 -2.24
CA VAL A 136 -5.92 1.15 -3.57
C VAL A 136 -4.57 1.02 -4.24
N ALA A 137 -4.51 0.39 -5.40
CA ALA A 137 -3.31 0.33 -6.22
C ALA A 137 -3.48 1.29 -7.41
N MET A 138 -2.59 2.28 -7.50
CA MET A 138 -2.59 3.26 -8.58
C MET A 138 -1.35 3.06 -9.44
N PHE A 139 -1.54 3.19 -10.75
CA PHE A 139 -0.48 3.06 -11.72
C PHE A 139 -0.60 4.11 -12.81
N SER A 140 0.54 4.39 -13.46
CA SER A 140 0.61 5.26 -14.62
C SER A 140 0.55 4.42 -15.90
N SER A 141 -0.22 4.88 -16.88
CA SER A 141 -0.23 4.30 -18.24
C SER A 141 1.08 4.52 -19.00
N HIS A 142 1.95 5.41 -18.51
CA HIS A 142 3.27 5.67 -19.07
C HIS A 142 4.36 4.78 -18.43
N ASP A 143 4.00 3.88 -17.51
CA ASP A 143 4.93 2.91 -16.93
C ASP A 143 4.99 1.65 -17.81
N GLU A 144 6.00 1.58 -18.68
CA GLU A 144 6.22 0.47 -19.62
C GLU A 144 6.39 -0.90 -18.93
N THR A 145 6.77 -0.90 -17.65
CA THR A 145 7.02 -2.15 -16.90
C THR A 145 5.72 -2.80 -16.47
N LEU A 146 4.76 -1.97 -16.01
CA LEU A 146 3.46 -2.44 -15.55
C LEU A 146 2.46 -2.60 -16.71
N SER A 147 2.57 -1.79 -17.79
CA SER A 147 1.67 -1.85 -18.97
C SER A 147 1.52 -3.26 -19.58
N ARG A 148 2.56 -4.09 -19.51
CA ARG A 148 2.58 -5.45 -20.08
C ARG A 148 1.88 -6.52 -19.23
N HIS A 149 1.70 -6.28 -17.94
CA HIS A 149 1.12 -7.27 -17.01
C HIS A 149 -0.34 -6.96 -16.62
N PHE A 150 -0.88 -5.79 -17.01
CA PHE A 150 -2.22 -5.33 -16.60
C PHE A 150 -3.38 -6.14 -17.16
N TRP A 151 -3.28 -6.61 -18.40
CA TRP A 151 -4.42 -7.23 -19.08
C TRP A 151 -4.92 -8.50 -18.38
N ILE A 152 -4.04 -9.17 -17.64
CA ILE A 152 -4.36 -10.37 -16.86
C ILE A 152 -5.06 -10.00 -15.53
N GLY A 153 -4.70 -8.87 -14.92
CA GLY A 153 -5.28 -8.42 -13.65
C GLY A 153 -6.69 -7.84 -13.79
N GLU A 154 -6.95 -7.07 -14.84
CA GLU A 154 -8.32 -6.57 -15.13
C GLU A 154 -9.28 -7.72 -15.41
N ALA A 155 -8.87 -8.70 -16.22
CA ALA A 155 -9.70 -9.86 -16.55
C ALA A 155 -10.11 -10.70 -15.34
N MET A 156 -9.27 -10.80 -14.31
CA MET A 156 -9.58 -11.56 -13.09
C MET A 156 -10.34 -10.75 -12.02
N SER A 157 -10.30 -9.42 -12.09
CA SER A 157 -10.96 -8.56 -11.09
C SER A 157 -12.46 -8.29 -11.39
N GLY A 158 -12.99 -8.79 -12.51
CA GLY A 158 -14.41 -8.66 -12.86
C GLY A 158 -14.89 -7.23 -13.10
N GLY A 159 -13.97 -6.26 -13.16
CA GLY A 159 -14.25 -4.85 -13.40
C GLY A 159 -14.27 -4.53 -14.88
N GLY A 160 -15.40 -4.76 -15.53
CA GLY A 160 -15.66 -4.15 -16.84
C GLY A 160 -15.79 -2.63 -16.69
N LEU A 161 -15.06 -1.92 -17.55
CA LEU A 161 -15.33 -0.58 -18.12
C LEU A 161 -16.22 0.35 -17.28
N TRP A 162 -15.60 1.31 -16.59
CA TRP A 162 -16.07 2.71 -16.49
C TRP A 162 -14.86 3.64 -16.36
#